data_AF-A0A3S1V4A6-F1
#
_entry.id   AF-A0A3S1V4A6-F1
#
_cell.length_a   1.000
_cell.length_b   1.000
_cell.length_c   1.000
_cell.angle_alpha   90.00
_cell.angle_beta   90.00
_cell.angle_gamma   90.00
#
_symmetry.space_group_name_H-M   'P 1'
#
loop_
_entity.id
_entity.type
_entity.pdbx_description
1 polymer ?
#
loop_
_entity_poly.entity_id
_entity_poly.type
_entity_poly.pdbx_seq_one_letter_code
_entity_poly.pdbx_strand_id
1 'polypeptide(L)' 'PKGANIALLTCRGFAKAKPLEPRTWRIRLGAFGVQAICEFPEKRIEFSRTAFADPRLAGLRWERGH' A
#
# COMPACT_ATOMS: atom_id res chain seq x y z
N PRO A 1 13.07 11.02 4.17
CA PRO A 1 12.44 9.85 4.84
C PRO A 1 12.76 8.54 4.09
N LYS A 2 13.33 7.53 4.78
CA LYS A 2 13.52 6.20 4.18
C LYS A 2 12.17 5.47 4.13
N GLY A 3 11.78 4.99 2.95
CA GLY A 3 10.63 4.09 2.80
C GLY A 3 10.90 2.73 3.45
N ALA A 4 9.85 1.92 3.58
CA ALA A 4 9.97 0.52 4.02
C ALA A 4 9.52 -0.41 2.89
N ASN A 5 10.27 -1.50 2.68
CA ASN A 5 9.86 -2.60 1.80
C ASN A 5 9.10 -3.61 2.65
N ILE A 6 7.85 -3.90 2.28
CA ILE A 6 6.97 -4.84 2.99
C ILE A 6 6.68 -6.00 2.06
N ALA A 7 6.90 -7.23 2.55
CA ALA A 7 6.45 -8.45 1.88
C ALA A 7 5.30 -9.06 2.68
N LEU A 8 4.16 -9.29 2.04
CA LEU A 8 3.02 -9.97 2.64
C LEU A 8 3.06 -11.45 2.22
N LEU A 9 3.34 -12.33 3.18
CA LEU A 9 3.32 -13.77 2.95
C LEU A 9 1.91 -14.31 3.14
N THR A 10 1.39 -15.05 2.16
CA THR A 10 0.16 -15.83 2.31
C THR A 10 0.41 -17.23 1.78
N CYS A 11 -0.10 -18.28 2.45
CA CYS A 11 0.05 -19.66 1.96
C CYS A 11 -0.51 -19.83 0.55
N ARG A 12 -1.57 -19.08 0.21
CA ARG A 12 -2.17 -19.07 -1.13
C ARG A 12 -1.22 -18.56 -2.21
N GLY A 13 -0.28 -17.68 -1.87
CA GLY A 13 0.76 -17.21 -2.80
C GLY A 13 1.67 -18.32 -3.32
N PHE A 14 1.84 -19.41 -2.55
CA PHE A 14 2.63 -20.58 -2.93
C PHE A 14 1.82 -21.68 -3.61
N ALA A 15 0.52 -21.49 -3.81
CA ALA A 15 -0.32 -22.48 -4.50
C ALA A 15 0.02 -22.63 -5.99
N LYS A 16 0.85 -21.75 -6.55
CA LYS A 16 1.34 -21.83 -7.93
C LYS A 16 2.85 -22.10 -7.92
N ALA A 17 3.28 -23.03 -8.77
CA ALA A 17 4.68 -23.48 -8.83
C ALA A 17 5.68 -22.41 -9.30
N LYS A 18 5.21 -21.32 -9.94
CA LYS A 18 6.06 -20.23 -10.42
C LYS A 18 5.59 -18.89 -9.84
N PRO A 19 6.52 -17.98 -9.51
CA PRO A 19 6.17 -16.60 -9.19
C PRO A 19 5.33 -16.00 -10.31
N LEU A 20 4.28 -15.28 -9.94
CA LEU A 20 3.59 -14.41 -10.89
C LEU A 20 4.49 -13.22 -11.24
N GLU A 21 4.13 -12.52 -12.30
CA GLU A 21 4.80 -11.28 -12.69
C GLU A 21 4.94 -10.33 -11.49
N PRO A 22 6.16 -9.82 -11.19
CA PRO A 22 6.37 -8.86 -10.13
C PRO A 22 5.51 -7.60 -10.35
N ARG A 23 4.92 -7.09 -9.27
CA ARG A 23 4.20 -5.83 -9.28
C ARG A 23 4.76 -4.92 -8.21
N THR A 24 5.36 -3.82 -8.64
CA THR A 24 5.86 -2.78 -7.74
C THR A 24 4.76 -1.76 -7.50
N TRP A 25 4.41 -1.55 -6.24
CA TRP A 25 3.42 -0.57 -5.81
C TRP A 25 4.08 0.56 -5.04
N ARG A 26 3.87 1.80 -5.47
CA ARG A 26 4.20 2.99 -4.68
C ARG A 26 2.96 3.40 -3.92
N ILE A 27 3.04 3.32 -2.59
CA ILE A 27 1.93 3.70 -1.70
C ILE A 27 2.30 5.00 -1.01
N ARG A 28 1.48 6.03 -1.23
CA ARG A 28 1.61 7.35 -0.63
C ARG A 28 0.46 7.53 0.34
N LEU A 29 0.76 8.03 1.54
CA LEU A 29 -0.28 8.46 2.47
C LEU A 29 -0.04 9.94 2.77
N GLY A 30 -1.10 10.72 2.82
CA GLY A 30 -1.05 12.15 3.05
C GLY A 30 -2.34 12.69 3.64
N ALA A 31 -2.46 14.01 3.67
CA ALA A 31 -3.60 14.72 4.26
C ALA A 31 -4.96 14.27 3.70
N PHE A 32 -5.02 13.89 2.43
CA PHE A 32 -6.25 13.51 1.73
C PHE A 32 -6.58 12.01 1.80
N GLY A 33 -5.64 11.16 2.22
CA GLY A 33 -5.82 9.71 2.28
C GLY A 33 -4.64 8.92 1.72
N VAL A 34 -4.93 7.82 1.03
CA VAL A 34 -3.93 6.88 0.51
C VAL A 34 -4.08 6.74 -1.00
N GLN A 35 -2.96 6.82 -1.70
CA GLN A 35 -2.84 6.55 -3.13
C GLN A 35 -1.87 5.40 -3.35
N ALA A 36 -2.30 4.37 -4.08
CA ALA A 36 -1.48 3.24 -4.49
C ALA A 36 -1.36 3.24 -6.02
N ILE A 37 -0.12 3.28 -6.51
CA ILE A 37 0.19 3.30 -7.95
C ILE A 37 1.04 2.07 -8.28
N CYS A 38 0.57 1.29 -9.25
CA CYS A 38 1.36 0.26 -9.93
C CYS A 38 1.70 0.76 -11.33
N GLU A 39 2.98 0.75 -11.70
CA GLU A 39 3.42 1.20 -13.01
C GLU A 39 3.24 0.10 -14.07
N PHE A 40 3.37 -1.18 -13.68
CA PHE A 40 3.30 -2.32 -14.60
C PHE A 40 2.56 -3.51 -13.97
N PRO A 41 1.33 -3.85 -14.42
CA PRO A 41 0.49 -3.07 -15.32
C PRO A 41 0.03 -1.74 -14.68
N GLU A 42 -0.29 -0.72 -15.48
CA GLU A 42 -0.76 0.55 -14.93
C GLU A 42 -2.05 0.34 -14.14
N LYS A 43 -2.00 0.63 -12.83
CA LYS A 43 -3.15 0.63 -11.93
C LYS A 43 -3.02 1.74 -10.91
N ARG A 44 -4.14 2.40 -10.62
CA ARG A 44 -4.23 3.46 -9.61
C ARG A 44 -5.43 3.19 -8.72
N ILE A 45 -5.20 3.26 -7.43
CA ILE A 45 -6.22 3.01 -6.41
C ILE A 45 -6.11 4.13 -5.37
N GLU A 46 -7.23 4.75 -5.04
CA GLU A 46 -7.29 5.86 -4.10
C GLU A 46 -8.37 5.62 -3.05
N PHE A 47 -8.05 5.98 -1.82
CA PHE A 47 -8.95 5.88 -0.68
C PHE A 47 -8.87 7.15 0.16
N SER A 48 -10.02 7.70 0.56
CA SER A 48 -10.09 8.77 1.55
C SER A 48 -9.61 8.28 2.92
N ARG A 49 -9.28 9.22 3.83
CA ARG A 49 -8.94 8.88 5.22
C ARG A 49 -10.06 8.11 5.94
N THR A 50 -11.32 8.40 5.61
CA THR A 50 -12.48 7.76 6.24
C THR A 50 -12.58 6.27 5.92
N ALA A 51 -11.95 5.80 4.84
CA ALA A 51 -11.84 4.36 4.54
C ALA A 51 -10.94 3.61 5.56
N PHE A 52 -10.17 4.33 6.38
CA PHE A 52 -9.21 3.78 7.34
C PHE A 52 -9.63 4.04 8.80
N ALA A 53 -10.93 3.97 9.11
CA ALA A 53 -11.49 4.18 10.46
C ALA A 53 -11.16 3.05 11.48
N ASP A 54 -10.04 2.35 11.31
CA ASP A 54 -9.61 1.26 12.19
C ASP A 54 -8.96 1.84 13.46
N PRO A 55 -9.36 1.41 14.68
CA PRO A 55 -8.79 1.90 15.94
C PRO A 55 -7.26 1.80 16.03
N ARG A 56 -6.66 0.81 15.36
CA ARG A 56 -5.19 0.62 15.35
C ARG A 56 -4.46 1.76 14.64
N LEU A 57 -5.16 2.53 13.80
CA LEU A 57 -4.62 3.66 13.05
C LEU A 57 -4.85 5.00 13.75
N ALA A 58 -5.41 5.02 14.97
CA ALA A 58 -5.70 6.26 15.70
C ALA A 58 -4.46 7.15 15.93
N GLY A 59 -3.29 6.54 16.13
CA GLY A 59 -2.01 7.26 16.29
C GLY A 59 -1.28 7.56 14.97
N LEU A 60 -1.85 7.20 13.82
CA LEU A 60 -1.19 7.37 12.53
C LEU A 60 -1.10 8.86 12.18
N ARG A 61 0.13 9.38 12.07
CA ARG A 61 0.35 10.73 11.54
C ARG A 61 0.11 10.72 10.03
N TRP A 62 -0.98 11.34 9.58
CA TRP A 62 -1.37 11.42 8.17
C TRP A 62 -0.56 12.45 7.39
N GLU A 63 -0.31 13.59 8.00
CA GLU A 63 0.57 14.62 7.45
C GLU A 63 2.02 14.19 7.64
N ARG A 64 2.62 13.71 6.55
CA ARG A 64 3.99 13.20 6.54
C ARG A 64 4.80 13.93 5.49
N GLY A 65 5.15 15.16 5.81
CA GLY A 65 6.03 16.02 5.03
C GLY A 65 5.92 17.46 5.51
N HIS A 66 7.07 18.14 5.53
CA HIS A 66 7.16 19.60 5.56
C HIS A 66 7.04 20.13 4.13
#